data_AF-A0A954QWN2-F1
#
_entry.id   AF-A0A954QWN2-F1
#
_cell.length_a   1.000
_cell.length_b   1.000
_cell.length_c   1.000
_cell.angle_alpha   90.00
_cell.angle_beta   90.00
_cell.angle_gamma   90.00
#
_symmetry.space_group_name_H-M   'P 1'
#
loop_
_entity.id
_entity.type
_entity.pdbx_description
1 polymer ?
#
loop_
_entity_poly.entity_id
_entity_poly.type
_entity_poly.pdbx_seq_one_letter_code
_entity_poly.pdbx_strand_id
1 'polypeptide(L)'
;AVTAIVSGNRPVELITQTSPRFAGIDGRLSDLDSKRPAHLMPLISDNWNMHFSWRGQGEFPAAERKKLEEIVSKSHADGRRIRLWATADTPAMWNALREADVDLINTDNLSGLREFLTK
;
A
#
# COMPACT_ATOMS: atom_id res chain seq x y z
N ALA A 1 -10.19 -17.32 8.88
CA ALA A 1 -8.98 -17.84 8.20
C ALA A 1 -7.87 -16.80 8.31
N VAL A 2 -6.60 -17.20 8.17
CA VAL A 2 -5.42 -16.31 8.23
C VAL A 2 -4.76 -16.25 6.86
N THR A 3 -4.35 -15.05 6.41
CA THR A 3 -3.56 -14.85 5.18
C THR A 3 -2.15 -14.40 5.53
N ALA A 4 -1.15 -15.24 5.30
CA ALA A 4 0.25 -14.86 5.40
C ALA A 4 0.71 -14.17 4.11
N ILE A 5 1.45 -13.06 4.22
CA ILE A 5 1.99 -12.30 3.08
C ILE A 5 3.48 -12.10 3.29
N VAL A 6 4.31 -12.54 2.34
CA VAL A 6 5.76 -12.31 2.38
C VAL A 6 6.06 -10.93 1.81
N SER A 7 6.80 -10.12 2.56
CA SER A 7 7.30 -8.80 2.17
C SER A 7 8.83 -8.75 2.11
N GLY A 8 9.42 -7.61 1.75
CA GLY A 8 10.87 -7.47 1.55
C GLY A 8 11.36 -8.11 0.24
N ASN A 9 12.48 -8.83 0.30
CA ASN A 9 13.00 -9.60 -0.83
C ASN A 9 12.19 -10.90 -0.98
N ARG A 10 11.15 -10.85 -1.81
CA ARG A 10 10.16 -11.92 -1.97
C ARG A 10 10.65 -12.92 -3.03
N PRO A 11 10.77 -14.22 -2.72
CA PRO A 11 11.06 -15.24 -3.73
C PRO A 11 9.80 -15.56 -4.54
N VAL A 12 9.42 -14.66 -5.46
CA VAL A 12 8.13 -14.66 -6.18
C VAL A 12 7.90 -15.97 -6.92
N GLU A 13 8.90 -16.47 -7.64
CA GLU A 13 8.81 -17.69 -8.45
C GLU A 13 8.59 -18.91 -7.54
N LEU A 14 9.37 -19.02 -6.46
CA LEU A 14 9.26 -20.10 -5.48
C LEU A 14 7.87 -20.14 -4.84
N ILE A 15 7.37 -18.98 -4.37
CA ILE A 15 6.03 -18.89 -3.76
C ILE A 15 4.96 -19.27 -4.78
N THR A 16 5.09 -18.83 -6.03
CA THR A 16 4.12 -19.09 -7.09
C THR A 16 4.02 -20.57 -7.43
N GLN A 17 5.15 -21.29 -7.45
CA GLN A 17 5.24 -22.71 -7.84
C GLN A 17 4.91 -23.70 -6.70
N THR A 18 4.86 -23.24 -5.45
CA THR A 18 4.62 -24.12 -4.29
C THR A 18 3.16 -24.60 -4.25
N SER A 19 2.96 -25.90 -3.96
CA SER A 19 1.63 -26.51 -3.78
C SER A 19 1.64 -27.54 -2.63
N PRO A 20 0.80 -27.39 -1.58
CA PRO A 20 -0.10 -26.26 -1.35
C PRO A 20 0.67 -24.97 -1.03
N ARG A 21 0.19 -23.83 -1.56
CA ARG A 21 0.75 -22.51 -1.27
C ARG A 21 0.17 -21.96 0.03
N PHE A 22 1.04 -21.55 0.96
CA PHE A 22 0.65 -21.03 2.27
C PHE A 22 0.79 -19.52 2.45
N ALA A 23 1.41 -18.82 1.49
CA ALA A 23 1.63 -17.38 1.58
C ALA A 23 1.34 -16.67 0.25
N GLY A 24 0.85 -15.44 0.36
CA GLY A 24 0.79 -14.48 -0.73
C GLY A 24 2.03 -13.59 -0.79
N ILE A 25 2.05 -12.72 -1.79
CA ILE A 25 3.17 -11.85 -2.13
C ILE A 25 2.77 -10.39 -1.94
N ASP A 26 3.61 -9.62 -1.25
CA ASP A 26 3.48 -8.17 -1.07
C ASP A 26 4.02 -7.41 -2.30
N GLY A 27 3.24 -7.27 -3.38
CA GLY A 27 3.52 -6.59 -4.67
C GLY A 27 4.22 -5.22 -4.58
N ARG A 28 4.85 -4.77 -5.69
CA ARG A 28 5.31 -3.36 -5.83
C ARG A 28 4.40 -2.57 -6.77
N LEU A 29 4.55 -1.24 -6.85
CA LEU A 29 3.76 -0.47 -7.84
C LEU A 29 4.09 -0.86 -9.28
N SER A 30 5.27 -1.42 -9.55
CA SER A 30 5.59 -2.02 -10.86
C SER A 30 4.75 -3.27 -11.19
N ASP A 31 4.15 -3.90 -10.18
CA ASP A 31 3.24 -5.05 -10.36
C ASP A 31 1.77 -4.61 -10.55
N LEU A 32 1.47 -3.31 -10.59
CA LEU A 32 0.10 -2.80 -10.56
C LEU A 32 -0.74 -3.32 -11.74
N ASP A 33 -0.17 -3.40 -12.94
CA ASP A 33 -0.85 -3.92 -14.14
C ASP A 33 -0.62 -5.44 -14.35
N SER A 34 -0.04 -6.13 -13.36
CA SER A 34 0.22 -7.58 -13.42
C SER A 34 -1.07 -8.38 -13.53
N LYS A 35 -1.04 -9.50 -14.26
CA LYS A 35 -2.16 -10.46 -14.34
C LYS A 35 -2.16 -11.51 -13.24
N ARG A 36 -1.29 -11.36 -12.22
CA ARG A 36 -1.27 -12.28 -11.06
C ARG A 36 -2.57 -12.14 -10.26
N PRO A 37 -3.24 -13.25 -9.89
CA PRO A 37 -4.49 -13.17 -9.15
C PRO A 37 -4.27 -12.63 -7.73
N ALA A 38 -5.30 -11.99 -7.15
CA ALA A 38 -5.24 -11.42 -5.81
C ALA A 38 -4.89 -12.44 -4.71
N HIS A 39 -5.28 -13.70 -4.84
CA HIS A 39 -4.91 -14.73 -3.86
C HIS A 39 -3.40 -15.08 -3.89
N LEU A 40 -2.69 -14.75 -4.98
CA LEU A 40 -1.22 -14.88 -5.06
C LEU A 40 -0.54 -13.58 -4.63
N MET A 41 -1.08 -12.43 -5.06
CA MET A 41 -0.57 -11.10 -4.73
C MET A 41 -1.68 -10.25 -4.09
N PRO A 42 -1.97 -10.47 -2.79
CA PRO A 42 -3.11 -9.85 -2.12
C PRO A 42 -2.86 -8.39 -1.69
N LEU A 43 -1.62 -7.92 -1.79
CA LEU A 43 -1.20 -6.59 -1.38
C LEU A 43 -0.28 -6.03 -2.45
N ILE A 44 -0.47 -4.76 -2.80
CA ILE A 44 0.51 -3.91 -3.44
C ILE A 44 1.08 -3.00 -2.36
N SER A 45 2.40 -2.91 -2.25
CA SER A 45 3.04 -2.01 -1.31
C SER A 45 4.38 -1.47 -1.78
N ASP A 46 4.61 -0.18 -1.58
CA ASP A 46 5.85 0.46 -2.03
C ASP A 46 6.23 1.68 -1.19
N ASN A 47 7.47 2.13 -1.39
CA ASN A 47 8.04 3.30 -0.75
C ASN A 47 7.39 4.57 -1.30
N TRP A 48 6.71 5.34 -0.46
CA TRP A 48 6.14 6.64 -0.79
C TRP A 48 7.15 7.56 -1.49
N ASN A 49 8.37 7.62 -0.97
CA ASN A 49 9.41 8.54 -1.45
C ASN A 49 9.95 8.20 -2.85
N MET A 50 9.68 6.99 -3.36
CA MET A 50 10.03 6.62 -4.74
C MET A 50 9.02 7.15 -5.76
N HIS A 51 7.83 7.56 -5.31
CA HIS A 51 6.70 7.86 -6.18
C HIS A 51 6.11 9.25 -5.98
N PHE A 52 6.35 9.87 -4.83
CA PHE A 52 5.75 11.12 -4.40
C PHE A 52 6.79 12.06 -3.79
N SER A 53 6.66 13.35 -4.03
CA SER A 53 7.52 14.39 -3.43
C SER A 53 6.87 15.07 -2.23
N TRP A 54 5.53 15.01 -2.11
CA TRP A 54 4.83 15.60 -0.97
C TRP A 54 5.19 14.90 0.35
N ARG A 55 5.36 15.68 1.42
CA ARG A 55 5.80 15.20 2.76
C ARG A 55 4.79 15.53 3.86
N GLY A 56 3.51 15.70 3.50
CA GLY A 56 2.48 16.06 4.48
C GLY A 56 2.54 17.52 4.94
N GLN A 57 3.18 18.39 4.16
CA GLN A 57 3.32 19.82 4.45
C GLN A 57 2.79 20.64 3.27
N GLY A 58 2.05 21.71 3.57
CA GLY A 58 1.39 22.52 2.55
C GLY A 58 0.30 21.75 1.79
N GLU A 59 -0.17 22.35 0.70
CA GLU A 59 -1.17 21.74 -0.18
C GLU A 59 -0.62 20.48 -0.85
N PHE A 60 -1.43 19.41 -0.86
CA PHE A 60 -1.07 18.17 -1.55
C PHE A 60 -1.18 18.39 -3.08
N PRO A 61 -0.07 18.33 -3.86
CA PRO A 61 -0.12 18.67 -5.28
C PRO A 61 -1.15 17.85 -6.05
N ALA A 62 -2.02 18.51 -6.82
CA ALA A 62 -3.14 17.86 -7.50
C ALA A 62 -2.72 16.69 -8.40
N ALA A 63 -1.58 16.79 -9.08
CA ALA A 63 -1.04 15.70 -9.90
C ALA A 63 -0.63 14.47 -9.07
N GLU A 64 -0.04 14.68 -7.89
CA GLU A 64 0.30 13.58 -6.98
C GLU A 64 -0.95 12.98 -6.33
N ARG A 65 -1.93 13.81 -5.95
CA ARG A 65 -3.23 13.32 -5.46
C ARG A 65 -3.91 12.42 -6.48
N LYS A 66 -4.02 12.87 -7.73
CA LYS A 66 -4.60 12.07 -8.82
C LYS A 66 -3.84 10.76 -9.03
N LYS A 67 -2.51 10.80 -9.01
CA LYS A 67 -1.67 9.59 -9.11
C LYS A 67 -1.96 8.60 -7.97
N LEU A 68 -2.12 9.09 -6.74
CA LEU A 68 -2.47 8.24 -5.59
C LEU A 68 -3.84 7.57 -5.81
N GLU A 69 -4.86 8.34 -6.18
CA GLU A 69 -6.21 7.83 -6.47
C GLU A 69 -6.19 6.75 -7.58
N GLU A 70 -5.42 6.96 -8.65
CA GLU A 70 -5.25 5.98 -9.74
C GLU A 70 -4.60 4.67 -9.24
N ILE A 71 -3.59 4.76 -8.37
CA ILE A 71 -2.91 3.59 -7.78
C ILE A 71 -3.89 2.80 -6.90
N VAL A 72 -4.65 3.49 -6.06
CA VAL A 72 -5.65 2.83 -5.19
C VAL A 72 -6.73 2.17 -6.04
N SER A 73 -7.32 2.92 -6.97
CA SER A 73 -8.38 2.42 -7.85
C SER A 73 -7.95 1.18 -8.63
N LYS A 74 -6.74 1.18 -9.22
CA LYS A 74 -6.20 0.01 -9.93
C LYS A 74 -5.97 -1.19 -9.00
N SER A 75 -5.46 -0.95 -7.79
CA SER A 75 -5.22 -2.02 -6.83
C SER A 75 -6.54 -2.70 -6.45
N HIS A 76 -7.56 -1.90 -6.13
CA HIS A 76 -8.89 -2.38 -5.79
C HIS A 76 -9.61 -3.07 -6.95
N ALA A 77 -9.46 -2.56 -8.17
CA ALA A 77 -10.03 -3.19 -9.37
C ALA A 77 -9.51 -4.63 -9.58
N ASP A 78 -8.26 -4.90 -9.21
CA ASP A 78 -7.66 -6.23 -9.24
C ASP A 78 -7.89 -7.04 -7.95
N GLY A 79 -8.72 -6.54 -7.02
CA GLY A 79 -9.02 -7.18 -5.73
C GLY A 79 -7.83 -7.21 -4.77
N ARG A 80 -6.85 -6.31 -4.95
CA ARG A 80 -5.64 -6.21 -4.12
C ARG A 80 -5.77 -5.03 -3.17
N ARG A 81 -5.24 -5.20 -1.96
CA ARG A 81 -5.09 -4.09 -1.00
C ARG A 81 -3.87 -3.24 -1.36
N ILE A 82 -3.81 -2.01 -0.88
CA ILE A 82 -2.69 -1.08 -1.07
C ILE A 82 -2.11 -0.60 0.28
N ARG A 83 -0.78 -0.48 0.34
CA ARG A 83 -0.04 0.13 1.46
C ARG A 83 1.14 0.93 0.95
N LEU A 84 1.26 2.20 1.35
CA LEU A 84 2.48 2.98 1.10
C LEU A 84 3.25 3.15 2.41
N TRP A 85 4.56 2.88 2.39
CA TRP A 85 5.45 3.01 3.56
C TRP A 85 6.49 4.11 3.37
N ALA A 86 7.21 4.46 4.43
CA ALA A 86 8.04 5.68 4.49
C ALA A 86 7.26 6.97 4.18
N THR A 87 5.97 6.98 4.54
CA THR A 87 5.11 8.15 4.59
C THR A 87 5.44 9.01 5.81
N ALA A 88 5.17 10.31 5.75
CA ALA A 88 5.35 11.19 6.91
C ALA A 88 4.33 10.85 8.03
N ASP A 89 4.76 10.86 9.28
CA ASP A 89 3.90 10.63 10.44
C ASP A 89 3.18 11.91 10.88
N THR A 90 2.30 12.41 10.01
CA THR A 90 1.54 13.64 10.25
C THR A 90 0.05 13.45 10.00
N PRO A 91 -0.83 14.19 10.70
CA PRO A 91 -2.28 14.16 10.43
C PRO A 91 -2.64 14.45 8.98
N ALA A 92 -1.92 15.34 8.31
CA ALA A 92 -2.15 15.66 6.90
C ALA A 92 -1.87 14.45 5.99
N MET A 93 -0.77 13.73 6.22
CA MET A 93 -0.44 12.52 5.47
C MET A 93 -1.46 11.40 5.74
N TRP A 94 -1.77 11.12 7.01
CA TRP A 94 -2.76 10.10 7.36
C TRP A 94 -4.14 10.42 6.79
N ASN A 95 -4.55 11.70 6.81
CA ASN A 95 -5.80 12.12 6.19
C ASN A 95 -5.80 11.94 4.68
N ALA A 96 -4.71 12.30 3.99
CA ALA A 96 -4.60 12.11 2.55
C ALA A 96 -4.66 10.62 2.14
N LEU A 97 -4.00 9.74 2.89
CA LEU A 97 -4.06 8.28 2.66
C LEU A 97 -5.47 7.73 2.91
N ARG A 98 -6.13 8.19 3.98
CA ARG A 98 -7.50 7.80 4.32
C ARG A 98 -8.52 8.29 3.28
N GLU A 99 -8.42 9.55 2.85
CA GLU A 99 -9.29 10.13 1.81
C GLU A 99 -9.16 9.39 0.47
N ALA A 100 -7.95 8.92 0.15
CA ALA A 100 -7.69 8.14 -1.05
C ALA A 100 -8.05 6.64 -0.91
N ASP A 101 -8.63 6.21 0.22
CA ASP A 101 -9.02 4.82 0.50
C ASP A 101 -7.85 3.81 0.51
N VAL A 102 -6.68 4.22 1.04
CA VAL A 102 -5.55 3.31 1.24
C VAL A 102 -5.86 2.31 2.37
N ASP A 103 -5.79 1.01 2.07
CA ASP A 103 -6.20 -0.05 3.00
C ASP A 103 -5.37 -0.14 4.29
N LEU A 104 -4.05 0.07 4.19
CA LEU A 104 -3.12 -0.04 5.31
C LEU A 104 -2.28 1.23 5.45
N ILE A 105 -2.48 1.96 6.54
CA ILE A 105 -1.67 3.15 6.87
C ILE A 105 -0.45 2.70 7.68
N ASN A 106 0.74 2.90 7.13
CA ASN A 106 1.99 2.67 7.82
C ASN A 106 2.36 3.90 8.69
N THR A 107 2.80 3.69 9.92
CA THR A 107 3.28 4.76 10.80
C THR A 107 4.30 4.23 11.80
N ASP A 108 5.28 5.05 12.18
CA ASP A 108 6.16 4.78 13.33
C ASP A 108 5.62 5.48 14.60
N ASN A 109 4.75 6.48 14.46
CA ASN A 109 4.03 7.13 15.55
C ASN A 109 2.63 6.52 15.80
N LEU A 110 2.59 5.30 16.34
CA LEU A 110 1.33 4.60 16.68
C LEU A 110 0.41 5.41 17.61
N SER A 111 0.99 6.13 18.57
CA SER A 111 0.21 6.94 19.53
C SER A 111 -0.50 8.11 18.86
N GLY A 112 0.19 8.82 17.95
CA GLY A 112 -0.36 9.92 17.18
C GLY A 112 -1.39 9.45 16.16
N LEU A 113 -1.14 8.33 15.48
CA LEU A 113 -2.13 7.76 14.55
C LEU A 113 -3.40 7.35 15.31
N ARG A 114 -3.28 6.74 16.50
CA ARG A 114 -4.44 6.44 17.34
C ARG A 114 -5.23 7.71 17.65
N GLU A 115 -4.58 8.76 18.14
CA GLU A 115 -5.26 10.02 18.45
C GLU A 115 -5.97 10.61 17.23
N PHE A 116 -5.34 10.54 16.06
CA PHE A 116 -5.94 10.98 14.79
C PHE A 116 -7.18 10.16 14.40
N LEU A 117 -7.14 8.83 14.56
CA LEU A 117 -8.23 7.94 14.15
C LEU A 117 -9.41 7.91 15.13
N THR A 118 -9.20 8.28 16.40
CA THR A 118 -10.24 8.27 17.43
C THR A 118 -10.88 9.64 17.68
N LYS A 119 -10.49 10.66 16.92
CA LYS A 119 -11.20 11.95 16.86
C LYS A 119 -12.39 11.84 15.93
#